data_AF-A0A535MMD0-F1
#
_entry.id   AF-A0A535MMD0-F1
#
_cell.length_a   1.000
_cell.length_b   1.000
_cell.length_c   1.000
_cell.angle_alpha   90.00
_cell.angle_beta   90.00
_cell.angle_gamma   90.00
#
_symmetry.space_group_name_H-M   'P 1'
#
loop_
_entity.id
_entity.type
_entity.pdbx_description
1 polymer ?
#
loop_
_entity_poly.entity_id
_entity_poly.type
_entity_poly.pdbx_seq_one_letter_code
_entity_poly.pdbx_strand_id
1 'polypeptide(L)'
;MVIPLSLLYERLDARTEPEPNTGCWLWTGPVRGQGYGGLYIPNGKRGGVAFYAHRASYMVFRGPIPKGQQLDHLCRVRLCVNPAHLECVTGAENRRRGNGFSGVQVRRTHCPRGHPYDAANTYKNRGHRSCKICFKWHRRFAAHGMRFP
;
A
#
# COMPACT_ATOMS: atom_id res chain seq x y z
N MET A 1 -23.72 12.09 6.66
CA MET A 1 -23.48 13.15 5.66
C MET A 1 -23.05 12.48 4.37
N VAL A 2 -23.86 12.56 3.32
CA VAL A 2 -23.52 12.05 1.99
C VAL A 2 -22.79 13.18 1.28
N ILE A 3 -21.53 12.97 0.88
CA ILE A 3 -20.78 13.96 0.10
C ILE A 3 -21.24 13.81 -1.36
N PRO A 4 -21.76 14.87 -2.00
CA PRO A 4 -22.14 14.81 -3.42
C PRO A 4 -20.94 14.46 -4.29
N LEU A 5 -21.11 13.53 -5.24
CA LEU A 5 -20.04 13.16 -6.18
C LEU A 5 -19.64 14.34 -7.08
N SER A 6 -20.58 15.23 -7.41
CA SER A 6 -20.30 16.46 -8.16
C SER A 6 -19.29 17.37 -7.46
N LEU A 7 -19.42 17.54 -6.14
CA LEU A 7 -18.46 18.32 -5.36
C LEU A 7 -17.09 17.64 -5.29
N LEU A 8 -17.05 16.30 -5.21
CA LEU A 8 -15.78 15.58 -5.29
C LEU A 8 -15.12 15.76 -6.66
N TYR A 9 -15.90 15.67 -7.74
CA TYR A 9 -15.43 15.88 -9.10
C TYR A 9 -14.82 17.28 -9.26
N GLU A 10 -15.55 18.34 -8.87
CA GLU A 10 -15.07 19.72 -8.97
C GLU A 10 -13.72 19.91 -8.25
N ARG A 11 -13.58 19.36 -7.04
CA ARG A 11 -12.35 19.45 -6.25
C ARG A 11 -11.20 18.62 -6.83
N LEU A 12 -11.52 17.54 -7.56
CA LEU A 12 -10.54 16.70 -8.24
C LEU A 12 -10.03 17.39 -9.50
N ASP A 13 -10.94 17.85 -10.34
CA ASP A 13 -10.66 18.49 -11.62
C ASP A 13 -9.75 19.71 -11.44
N ALA A 14 -10.04 20.56 -10.45
CA ALA A 14 -9.25 21.75 -10.15
C ALA A 14 -7.78 21.49 -9.70
N ARG A 15 -7.40 20.24 -9.44
CA ARG A 15 -6.11 19.88 -8.81
C ARG A 15 -5.51 18.59 -9.38
N THR A 16 -5.84 18.28 -10.63
CA THR A 16 -5.36 17.08 -11.31
C THR A 16 -4.74 17.46 -12.65
N GLU A 17 -3.52 17.01 -12.89
CA GLU A 17 -2.82 17.22 -14.16
C GLU A 17 -2.48 15.88 -14.81
N PRO A 18 -2.72 15.70 -16.13
CA PRO A 18 -2.33 14.48 -16.83
C PRO A 18 -0.80 14.40 -16.95
N GLU A 19 -0.22 13.26 -16.61
CA GLU A 19 1.19 12.96 -16.87
C GLU A 19 1.31 12.20 -18.21
N PRO A 20 2.14 12.67 -19.16
CA PRO A 20 2.10 12.23 -20.54
C PRO A 20 2.67 10.83 -20.82
N ASN A 21 3.55 10.29 -19.96
CA ASN A 21 4.29 9.06 -20.27
C ASN A 21 3.68 7.80 -19.64
N THR A 22 3.16 7.94 -18.42
CA THR A 22 2.67 6.83 -17.61
C THR A 22 1.16 6.70 -17.67
N GLY A 23 0.44 7.70 -18.17
CA GLY A 23 -1.01 7.80 -18.10
C GLY A 23 -1.52 8.13 -16.70
N CYS A 24 -0.65 8.48 -15.75
CA CYS A 24 -1.08 8.92 -14.44
C CYS A 24 -1.81 10.26 -14.53
N TRP A 25 -2.76 10.46 -13.62
CA TRP A 25 -3.34 11.78 -13.38
C TRP A 25 -2.79 12.24 -12.04
N LEU A 26 -1.88 13.19 -12.04
CA LEU A 26 -1.14 13.60 -10.85
C LEU A 26 -1.91 14.66 -10.07
N TRP A 27 -2.06 14.41 -8.78
CA TRP A 27 -2.62 15.35 -7.84
C TRP A 27 -1.65 16.49 -7.53
N THR A 28 -2.09 17.74 -7.73
CA THR A 28 -1.31 18.96 -7.48
C THR A 28 -1.77 19.73 -6.24
N GLY A 29 -2.75 19.19 -5.51
CA GLY A 29 -3.29 19.77 -4.28
C GLY A 29 -2.53 19.40 -3.01
N PRO A 30 -3.13 19.70 -1.83
CA PRO A 30 -2.56 19.36 -0.53
C PRO A 30 -2.29 17.86 -0.39
N VAL A 31 -1.22 17.53 0.32
CA VAL A 31 -0.81 16.17 0.62
C VAL A 31 -1.14 15.84 2.08
N ARG A 32 -1.51 14.60 2.36
CA ARG A 32 -1.90 14.09 3.67
C ARG A 32 -1.17 12.79 4.00
N GLY A 33 -0.95 12.56 5.29
CA GLY A 33 -0.38 11.32 5.81
C GLY A 33 0.95 10.97 5.15
N GLN A 34 1.08 9.73 4.69
CA GLN A 34 2.30 9.15 4.10
C GLN A 34 2.55 9.57 2.64
N GLY A 35 2.23 10.81 2.27
CA GLY A 35 2.45 11.34 0.91
C GLY A 35 1.29 11.12 -0.08
N TYR A 36 0.06 10.97 0.41
CA TYR A 36 -1.12 10.81 -0.47
C TYR A 36 -1.83 12.14 -0.71
N GLY A 37 -2.40 12.33 -1.90
CA GLY A 37 -3.23 13.50 -2.20
C GLY A 37 -4.44 13.60 -1.26
N GLY A 38 -4.78 14.82 -0.86
CA GLY A 38 -5.79 15.11 0.14
C GLY A 38 -6.74 16.24 -0.26
N LEU A 39 -8.03 15.98 -0.08
CA LEU A 39 -9.14 16.92 -0.23
C LEU A 39 -9.60 17.40 1.14
N TYR A 40 -10.27 18.55 1.18
CA TYR A 40 -11.06 18.99 2.31
C TYR A 40 -12.43 19.45 1.83
N ILE A 41 -13.48 18.84 2.35
CA ILE A 41 -14.88 19.13 2.00
C ILE A 41 -15.54 19.84 3.19
N PRO A 42 -15.81 21.15 3.11
CA PRO A 42 -16.54 21.87 4.15
C PRO A 42 -17.94 21.29 4.34
N ASN A 43 -18.44 21.25 5.57
CA ASN A 43 -19.77 20.70 5.89
C ASN A 43 -20.81 21.76 6.25
N GLY A 44 -20.55 23.03 5.91
CA GLY A 44 -21.43 24.17 6.22
C GLY A 44 -21.41 24.63 7.68
N LYS A 45 -20.62 24.00 8.56
CA LYS A 45 -20.36 24.43 9.96
C LYS A 45 -18.88 24.79 10.13
N ARG A 46 -18.43 25.06 11.36
CA ARG A 46 -16.99 25.21 11.72
C ARG A 46 -16.23 23.87 11.61
N GLY A 47 -16.25 23.24 10.44
CA GLY A 47 -15.64 21.94 10.21
C GLY A 47 -15.81 21.42 8.77
N GLY A 48 -15.35 20.19 8.56
CA GLY A 48 -15.37 19.55 7.26
C GLY A 48 -14.75 18.16 7.31
N VAL A 49 -14.82 17.46 6.19
CA VAL A 49 -14.32 16.09 6.05
C VAL A 49 -13.06 16.10 5.21
N ALA A 50 -11.97 15.57 5.76
CA ALA A 50 -10.78 15.27 5.00
C ALA A 50 -10.98 13.98 4.19
N PHE A 51 -10.62 14.01 2.92
CA PHE A 51 -10.78 12.86 2.02
C PHE A 51 -9.47 12.58 1.27
N TYR A 52 -9.15 11.33 0.97
CA TYR A 52 -8.02 11.02 0.10
C TYR A 52 -8.42 11.23 -1.36
N ALA A 53 -7.58 11.92 -2.13
CA ALA A 53 -7.89 12.30 -3.50
C ALA A 53 -8.11 11.07 -4.41
N HIS A 54 -7.25 10.05 -4.32
CA HIS A 54 -7.41 8.82 -5.09
C HIS A 54 -8.71 8.06 -4.76
N ARG A 55 -9.16 8.09 -3.48
CA ARG A 55 -10.44 7.48 -3.08
C ARG A 55 -11.63 8.25 -3.64
N ALA A 56 -11.58 9.57 -3.62
CA ALA A 56 -12.62 10.37 -4.25
C ALA A 56 -12.69 10.13 -5.75
N SER A 57 -11.55 10.11 -6.44
CA SER A 57 -11.50 9.83 -7.87
C SER A 57 -12.11 8.47 -8.19
N TYR A 58 -11.71 7.42 -7.47
CA TYR A 58 -12.32 6.10 -7.64
C TYR A 58 -13.85 6.14 -7.44
N MET A 59 -14.35 6.80 -6.40
CA MET A 59 -15.79 6.88 -6.15
C MET A 59 -16.55 7.65 -7.24
N VAL A 60 -15.97 8.73 -7.76
CA VAL A 60 -16.57 9.55 -8.81
C VAL A 60 -16.66 8.78 -10.13
N PHE A 61 -15.60 8.06 -10.52
CA PHE A 61 -15.51 7.43 -11.84
C PHE A 61 -15.84 5.93 -11.88
N ARG A 62 -15.73 5.22 -10.75
CA ARG A 62 -15.93 3.76 -10.65
C ARG A 62 -17.01 3.38 -9.63
N GLY A 63 -17.45 4.30 -8.78
CA GLY A 63 -18.45 4.05 -7.75
C GLY A 63 -17.87 3.55 -6.42
N PRO A 64 -18.72 3.02 -5.52
CA PRO A 64 -18.36 2.82 -4.12
C PRO A 64 -17.21 1.82 -3.94
N ILE A 65 -16.30 2.13 -3.02
CA ILE A 65 -15.24 1.21 -2.59
C ILE A 65 -15.88 0.15 -1.67
N PRO A 66 -15.80 -1.15 -1.98
CA PRO A 66 -16.42 -2.20 -1.17
C PRO A 66 -15.92 -2.18 0.28
N LYS A 67 -16.80 -2.57 1.22
CA LYS A 67 -16.46 -2.63 2.65
C LYS A 67 -15.27 -3.56 2.87
N GLY A 68 -14.32 -3.11 3.70
CA GLY A 68 -13.11 -3.88 4.03
C GLY A 68 -12.03 -3.85 2.94
N GLN A 69 -12.25 -3.20 1.80
CA GLN A 69 -11.26 -3.05 0.75
C GLN A 69 -10.51 -1.71 0.83
N GLN A 70 -9.28 -1.73 0.32
CA GLN A 70 -8.38 -0.60 0.17
C GLN A 70 -8.06 -0.42 -1.31
N LEU A 71 -7.65 0.79 -1.72
CA LEU A 71 -7.18 1.02 -3.08
C LEU A 71 -5.67 0.79 -3.15
N ASP A 72 -5.24 -0.09 -4.05
CA ASP A 72 -3.83 -0.28 -4.43
C ASP A 72 -3.51 0.54 -5.68
N HIS A 73 -2.42 1.29 -5.65
CA HIS A 73 -1.88 1.99 -6.82
C HIS A 73 -1.08 1.01 -7.66
N LEU A 74 -1.64 0.59 -8.79
CA LEU A 74 -0.96 -0.28 -9.75
C LEU A 74 0.31 0.39 -10.30
N CYS A 75 0.25 1.71 -10.50
CA CYS A 75 1.36 2.54 -10.95
C CYS A 75 2.41 2.86 -9.86
N ARG A 76 2.14 2.52 -8.58
CA ARG A 76 3.01 2.84 -7.42
C ARG A 76 3.30 4.33 -7.19
N VAL A 77 2.56 5.23 -7.84
CA VAL A 77 2.64 6.69 -7.64
C VAL A 77 1.53 7.14 -6.68
N ARG A 78 1.90 7.54 -5.44
CA ARG A 78 0.92 7.89 -4.37
C ARG A 78 0.03 9.09 -4.70
N LEU A 79 0.52 10.00 -5.53
CA LEU A 79 -0.22 11.19 -5.98
C LEU A 79 -1.05 10.92 -7.24
N CYS A 80 -0.98 9.72 -7.83
CA CYS A 80 -1.84 9.39 -8.95
C CYS A 80 -3.29 9.23 -8.48
N VAL A 81 -4.21 9.88 -9.17
CA VAL A 81 -5.66 9.79 -8.95
C VAL A 81 -6.39 9.19 -10.15
N ASN A 82 -5.68 8.68 -11.16
CA ASN A 82 -6.34 8.02 -12.29
C ASN A 82 -7.08 6.75 -11.81
N PRO A 83 -8.43 6.67 -11.95
CA PRO A 83 -9.22 5.53 -11.49
C PRO A 83 -8.88 4.22 -12.23
N ALA A 84 -8.27 4.26 -13.41
CA ALA A 84 -7.77 3.08 -14.10
C ALA A 84 -6.48 2.52 -13.49
N HIS A 85 -5.75 3.32 -12.71
CA HIS A 85 -4.52 2.89 -12.01
C HIS A 85 -4.77 2.46 -10.56
N LEU A 86 -6.05 2.32 -10.18
CA LEU A 86 -6.49 1.97 -8.83
C LEU A 86 -7.27 0.65 -8.87
N GLU A 87 -6.93 -0.25 -7.95
CA GLU A 87 -7.64 -1.52 -7.78
C GLU A 87 -8.15 -1.65 -6.34
N CYS A 88 -9.41 -2.03 -6.16
CA CYS A 88 -9.91 -2.42 -4.85
C CYS A 88 -9.34 -3.79 -4.47
N VAL A 89 -8.60 -3.84 -3.36
CA VAL A 89 -7.97 -5.06 -2.84
C VAL A 89 -8.20 -5.21 -1.34
N THR A 90 -8.00 -6.42 -0.81
CA THR A 90 -7.97 -6.62 0.64
C THR A 90 -6.72 -5.98 1.25
N GLY A 91 -6.76 -5.65 2.55
CA GLY A 91 -5.58 -5.14 3.25
C GLY A 91 -4.40 -6.12 3.28
N ALA A 92 -4.68 -7.43 3.25
CA ALA A 92 -3.65 -8.46 3.14
C ALA A 92 -2.95 -8.43 1.78
N GLU A 93 -3.73 -8.30 0.70
CA GLU A 93 -3.20 -8.23 -0.66
C GLU A 93 -2.41 -6.93 -0.90
N ASN A 94 -2.94 -5.78 -0.45
CA ASN A 94 -2.24 -4.50 -0.50
C ASN A 94 -0.86 -4.58 0.19
N ARG A 95 -0.83 -5.20 1.39
CA ARG A 95 0.43 -5.41 2.14
C ARG A 95 1.38 -6.34 1.40
N ARG A 96 0.89 -7.41 0.78
CA ARG A 96 1.68 -8.37 0.01
C ARG A 96 2.36 -7.70 -1.19
N ARG A 97 1.62 -6.85 -1.92
CA ARG A 97 2.11 -6.14 -3.11
C ARG A 97 3.00 -4.95 -2.77
N GLY A 98 2.78 -4.31 -1.63
CA GLY A 98 3.47 -3.09 -1.23
C GLY A 98 5.00 -3.18 -1.21
N ASN A 99 5.66 -2.08 -1.56
CA ASN A 99 7.13 -1.96 -1.55
C ASN A 99 7.72 -1.56 -0.19
N GLY A 100 6.89 -1.40 0.84
CA GLY A 100 7.37 -1.20 2.21
C GLY A 100 8.03 -2.47 2.78
N PHE A 101 8.73 -2.32 3.90
CA PHE A 101 9.45 -3.40 4.59
C PHE A 101 8.62 -4.68 4.73
N SER A 102 7.37 -4.58 5.20
CA SER A 102 6.51 -5.75 5.38
C SER A 102 6.21 -6.48 4.06
N GLY A 103 5.96 -5.75 2.97
CA GLY A 103 5.67 -6.38 1.67
C GLY A 103 6.90 -6.99 1.03
N VAL A 104 8.07 -6.35 1.16
CA VAL A 104 9.37 -6.94 0.78
C VAL A 104 9.62 -8.21 1.61
N GLN A 105 9.39 -8.14 2.92
CA GLN A 105 9.58 -9.27 3.82
C GLN A 105 8.62 -10.42 3.52
N VAL A 106 7.39 -10.18 3.06
CA VAL A 106 6.44 -11.24 2.66
C VAL A 106 6.85 -11.85 1.33
N ARG A 107 7.27 -11.04 0.36
CA ARG A 107 7.63 -11.50 -1.00
C ARG A 107 8.98 -12.19 -1.09
N ARG A 108 9.87 -12.02 -0.10
CA ARG A 108 11.20 -12.62 -0.11
C ARG A 108 11.15 -14.14 -0.34
N THR A 109 11.94 -14.67 -1.26
CA THR A 109 12.00 -16.12 -1.53
C THR A 109 13.11 -16.81 -0.75
N HIS A 110 14.09 -16.05 -0.26
CA HIS A 110 15.25 -16.56 0.47
C HIS A 110 15.50 -15.77 1.75
N CYS A 111 16.11 -16.39 2.76
CA CYS A 111 16.56 -15.69 3.96
C CYS A 111 17.75 -14.76 3.66
N PRO A 112 18.19 -13.89 4.60
CA PRO A 112 19.36 -13.03 4.38
C PRO A 112 20.66 -13.76 4.03
N ARG A 113 20.78 -15.06 4.37
CA ARG A 113 21.90 -15.94 4.02
C ARG A 113 21.69 -16.76 2.74
N GLY A 114 20.64 -16.47 1.98
CA GLY A 114 20.39 -17.15 0.69
C GLY A 114 19.69 -18.51 0.77
N HIS A 115 19.30 -19.01 1.95
CA HIS A 115 18.53 -20.26 2.04
C HIS A 115 17.06 -20.08 1.62
N PRO A 116 16.45 -21.02 0.88
CA PRO A 116 15.10 -20.88 0.34
C PRO A 116 14.03 -20.93 1.45
N TYR A 117 12.98 -20.12 1.30
CA TYR A 117 11.77 -20.20 2.11
C TYR A 117 10.73 -21.13 1.45
N ASP A 118 10.98 -22.44 1.50
CA ASP A 118 10.06 -23.49 1.06
C ASP A 118 9.41 -24.23 2.25
N ALA A 119 8.57 -25.24 2.00
CA ALA A 119 7.93 -26.03 3.06
C ALA A 119 8.95 -26.79 3.94
N ALA A 120 10.06 -27.24 3.37
CA ALA A 120 11.08 -27.99 4.08
C ALA A 120 11.92 -27.09 5.00
N ASN A 121 12.20 -25.84 4.61
CA ASN A 121 13.15 -24.94 5.27
C ASN A 121 12.51 -23.70 5.93
N THR A 122 11.18 -23.64 6.05
CA THR A 122 10.48 -22.52 6.71
C THR A 122 9.79 -22.95 8.01
N TYR A 123 10.13 -22.30 9.13
CA TYR A 123 9.25 -22.25 10.30
C TYR A 123 8.26 -21.10 10.13
N LYS A 124 6.97 -21.33 10.42
CA LYS A 124 5.94 -20.28 10.46
C LYS A 124 5.47 -20.12 11.90
N ASN A 125 5.59 -18.93 12.47
CA ASN A 125 5.15 -18.63 13.83
C ASN A 125 4.51 -17.25 13.89
N ARG A 126 3.24 -17.16 14.31
CA ARG A 126 2.50 -15.89 14.53
C ARG A 126 2.70 -14.85 13.41
N GLY A 127 2.57 -15.25 12.15
CA GLY A 127 2.73 -14.36 11.00
C GLY A 127 4.18 -14.04 10.60
N HIS A 128 5.16 -14.55 11.33
CA HIS A 128 6.58 -14.47 10.99
C HIS A 128 7.08 -15.81 10.42
N ARG A 129 8.17 -15.72 9.66
CA ARG A 129 8.90 -16.88 9.16
C ARG A 129 10.36 -16.84 9.59
N SER A 130 10.92 -18.00 9.89
CA SER A 130 12.35 -18.17 10.15
C SER A 130 12.92 -19.35 9.37
N CYS A 131 14.20 -19.25 9.02
CA CYS A 131 14.90 -20.25 8.22
C CYS A 131 15.39 -21.41 9.10
N LYS A 132 14.98 -22.65 8.79
CA LYS A 132 15.33 -23.83 9.59
C LYS A 132 16.82 -24.13 9.54
N ILE A 133 17.46 -23.97 8.38
CA ILE A 133 18.91 -24.14 8.23
C ILE A 133 19.67 -23.14 9.12
N CYS A 134 19.35 -21.84 9.04
CA CYS A 134 19.95 -20.83 9.89
C CYS A 134 19.76 -21.17 11.38
N PHE A 135 18.56 -21.60 11.78
CA PHE A 135 18.29 -21.99 13.16
C PHE A 135 19.16 -23.17 13.63
N LYS A 136 19.33 -24.21 12.79
CA LYS A 136 20.23 -25.35 13.09
C LYS A 136 21.68 -24.91 13.21
N TRP A 137 22.14 -24.02 12.33
CA TRP A 137 23.48 -23.44 12.41
C TRP A 137 23.66 -22.72 13.74
N HIS A 138 22.73 -21.82 14.10
CA HIS A 138 22.81 -21.08 15.37
C HIS A 138 22.94 -21.99 16.59
N ARG A 139 22.16 -23.08 16.65
CA ARG A 139 22.23 -24.04 17.76
C ARG A 139 23.56 -24.80 17.81
N ARG A 140 24.09 -25.22 16.66
CA ARG A 140 25.39 -25.92 16.57
C ARG A 140 26.56 -25.02 16.96
N PHE A 141 26.63 -23.83 16.38
CA PHE A 141 27.74 -22.90 16.62
C PHE A 141 27.74 -22.33 18.04
N ALA A 142 26.57 -22.08 18.64
CA ALA A 142 26.48 -21.68 20.05
C ALA A 142 27.04 -22.75 21.00
N ALA A 143 26.93 -24.04 20.67
CA ALA A 143 27.49 -25.13 21.46
C ALA A 143 29.03 -25.26 21.33
N HIS A 144 29.64 -24.63 20.32
CA HIS A 144 31.05 -24.77 19.99
C HIS A 144 31.83 -23.43 19.99
N GLY A 145 31.22 -22.31 20.39
CA GLY A 145 31.90 -21.01 20.52
C GLY A 145 32.41 -20.40 19.20
N MET A 146 31.92 -20.84 18.04
CA MET A 146 32.41 -20.46 16.72
C MET A 146 31.53 -19.38 16.04
N ARG A 147 32.12 -18.52 15.19
CA ARG A 147 31.40 -17.49 14.42
C ARG A 147 30.78 -18.05 13.13
N PHE A 148 29.67 -17.46 12.70
CA PHE A 148 28.95 -17.82 11.47
C PHE A 148 29.71 -17.42 10.20
N PRO A 149 29.70 -18.24 9.14
CA PRO A 149 29.95 -17.77 7.78
C PRO A 149 28.79 -16.91 7.26
#